data_AF-A0A2A4UBX0-F1
#
_entry.id   AF-A0A2A4UBX0-F1
#
_cell.length_a   1.000
_cell.length_b   1.000
_cell.length_c   1.000
_cell.angle_alpha   90.00
_cell.angle_beta   90.00
_cell.angle_gamma   90.00
#
_symmetry.space_group_name_H-M   'P 1'
#
loop_
_entity.id
_entity.type
_entity.pdbx_description
1 polymer ?
#
loop_
_entity_poly.entity_id
_entity_poly.type
_entity_poly.pdbx_seq_one_letter_code
_entity_poly.pdbx_strand_id
1 'polypeptide(L)' 'MGIYKKVLVAIDLTDESEMVIDKASQMVRADGEILALHVLEP' A
#
# COMPACT_ATOMS: atom_id res chain seq x y z
N MET A 1 -7.97 6.59 12.33
CA MET A 1 -6.53 6.78 12.59
C MET A 1 -5.88 5.41 12.45
N GLY A 2 -5.07 5.20 11.42
CA GLY A 2 -4.34 3.96 11.26
C GLY A 2 -3.35 3.74 12.41
N ILE A 3 -2.93 2.48 12.60
CA ILE A 3 -2.09 2.07 13.73
C ILE A 3 -0.69 1.59 13.31
N TYR A 4 -0.49 1.36 12.01
CA TYR A 4 0.76 0.85 11.48
C TYR A 4 1.73 1.98 11.12
N LYS A 5 2.99 1.83 11.53
CA LYS A 5 4.07 2.78 11.18
C LYS A 5 4.58 2.56 9.75
N LYS A 6 4.57 1.32 9.26
CA LYS A 6 4.95 0.95 7.90
C LYS A 6 3.95 -0.06 7.36
N VAL A 7 3.51 0.13 6.13
CA VAL A 7 2.62 -0.79 5.41
C VAL A 7 3.29 -1.14 4.08
N LEU A 8 3.47 -2.42 3.79
CA LEU A 8 3.95 -2.91 2.49
C LEU A 8 2.74 -3.39 1.68
N VAL A 9 2.65 -2.93 0.44
CA VAL A 9 1.57 -3.26 -0.49
C VAL A 9 2.16 -3.82 -1.76
N ALA A 10 1.69 -4.99 -2.20
CA ALA A 10 1.97 -5.50 -3.53
C ALA A 10 0.97 -4.92 -4.53
N ILE A 11 1.47 -4.44 -5.67
CA ILE A 11 0.68 -3.92 -6.78
C ILE A 11 1.06 -4.66 -8.07
N ASP A 12 0.09 -4.88 -8.94
CA ASP A 12 0.24 -5.57 -10.24
C ASP A 12 0.03 -4.62 -11.44
N LEU A 13 -0.07 -3.31 -11.17
CA LEU A 13 -0.30 -2.23 -12.14
C LEU A 13 -1.66 -2.28 -12.84
N THR A 14 -2.59 -3.08 -12.35
CA THR A 14 -4.01 -3.02 -12.75
C THR A 14 -4.71 -1.83 -12.10
N ASP A 15 -5.84 -1.40 -12.65
CA ASP A 15 -6.65 -0.31 -12.08
C ASP A 15 -7.14 -0.67 -10.66
N GLU A 16 -7.34 -1.96 -10.38
CA GLU A 16 -7.70 -2.48 -9.06
C GLU A 16 -6.63 -2.22 -7.99
N SER A 17 -5.37 -2.02 -8.39
CA SER A 17 -4.28 -1.69 -7.45
C SER A 17 -4.51 -0.37 -6.70
N GLU A 18 -5.26 0.59 -7.27
CA GLU A 18 -5.59 1.86 -6.59
C GLU A 18 -6.36 1.63 -5.30
N MET A 19 -7.32 0.69 -5.31
CA MET A 19 -8.13 0.34 -4.14
C MET A 19 -7.28 -0.19 -2.98
N VAL A 20 -6.18 -0.87 -3.29
CA VAL A 20 -5.26 -1.43 -2.30
C VAL A 20 -4.46 -0.32 -1.62
N ILE A 21 -4.03 0.69 -2.38
CA ILE A 21 -3.34 1.89 -1.85
C ILE A 21 -4.28 2.71 -0.96
N ASP A 22 -5.53 2.88 -1.36
CA ASP A 22 -6.54 3.55 -0.54
C ASP A 22 -6.76 2.82 0.78
N LYS A 23 -6.81 1.48 0.74
CA LYS A 23 -6.96 0.69 1.96
C LYS A 23 -5.74 0.82 2.86
N ALA A 24 -4.54 0.76 2.30
CA ALA A 24 -3.30 0.97 3.04
C ALA A 24 -3.25 2.35 3.72
N SER A 25 -3.75 3.39 3.05
CA SER A 25 -3.86 4.76 3.57
C SER A 25 -4.77 4.87 4.78
N GLN A 26 -5.80 4.03 4.89
CA GLN A 26 -6.66 3.95 6.09
C GLN A 26 -5.98 3.24 7.27
N MET A 27 -5.00 2.38 6.98
CA MET A 27 -4.32 1.52 7.95
C MET A 27 -3.03 2.15 8.50
N VAL A 28 -2.38 3.01 7.71
CA VAL A 28 -1.17 3.72 8.10
C VAL A 28 -1.47 4.85 9.07
N ARG A 29 -0.57 5.08 10.03
CA ARG A 29 -0.59 6.25 10.90
C ARG A 29 -0.38 7.52 10.08
N ALA A 30 -0.76 8.68 10.63
CA ALA A 30 -0.54 9.97 9.98
C ALA A 30 0.95 10.26 9.70
N ASP A 31 1.85 9.72 10.52
CA ASP A 31 3.31 9.80 10.39
C ASP A 31 3.95 8.52 9.82
N GLY A 32 3.13 7.59 9.31
CA GLY A 32 3.60 6.31 8.80
C GLY A 32 3.90 6.33 7.30
N GLU A 33 4.52 5.26 6.85
CA GLU A 33 4.97 5.09 5.46
C GLU A 33 4.21 3.95 4.77
N ILE A 34 3.88 4.14 3.50
CA ILE A 34 3.40 3.09 2.61
C ILE A 34 4.51 2.80 1.60
N LEU A 35 4.90 1.53 1.51
CA LEU A 35 5.81 1.03 0.48
C LEU A 35 4.99 0.23 -0.52
N ALA A 36 5.00 0.64 -1.78
CA ALA A 36 4.42 -0.11 -2.88
C ALA A 36 5.52 -0.94 -3.57
N LEU A 37 5.24 -2.22 -3.80
CA LEU A 37 6.10 -3.17 -4.48
C LEU A 37 5.38 -3.71 -5.71
N HIS A 38 6.01 -3.61 -6.87
CA HIS A 38 5.60 -4.36 -8.05
C HIS A 38 6.61 -5.48 -8.30
N VAL A 39 6.12 -6.71 -8.47
CA VAL A 39 6.94 -7.87 -8.78
C VAL A 39 6.91 -8.08 -10.29
N LEU A 40 8.08 -8.01 -10.92
CA LEU A 40 8.25 -8.38 -12.32
C LEU A 40 8.41 -9.89 -12.41
N GLU A 41 7.58 -10.55 -13.21
CA GLU A 41 7.83 -11.93 -13.60
C GLU A 41 9.07 -11.98 -14.52
N PRO A 42 9.88 -13.06 -14.48
CA PRO A 42 11.07 -13.22 -15.31
C PRO A 42 10.80 -13.17 -16.82
#